data_AF-A0AAW3FA34-F1
#
_entry.id   AF-A0AAW3FA34-F1
#
_cell.length_a   1.000
_cell.length_b   1.000
_cell.length_c   1.000
_cell.angle_alpha   90.00
_cell.angle_beta   90.00
_cell.angle_gamma   90.00
#
_symmetry.space_group_name_H-M   'P 1'
#
loop_
_entity.id
_entity.type
_entity.pdbx_description
1 polymer ?
#
loop_
_entity_poly.entity_id
_entity_poly.type
_entity_poly.pdbx_seq_one_letter_code
_entity_poly.pdbx_strand_id
1 'polypeptide(L)'
;MDVQPFREDIMRPTTDEDTNHAFVFPGWERLMTDLAAVAASLIDEHRQSYAGRPLTWRMLHDLENRAIAQLKTSRKHAPTLLHLIRNDPGVFAYPVSDAPADGAMPVVMAELWSAWRRLH
;
A
#
# COMPACT_ATOMS: atom_id res chain seq x y z
N MET A 1 -13.88 53.05 -17.53
CA MET A 1 -13.44 51.66 -17.75
C MET A 1 -12.59 51.34 -16.55
N ASP A 2 -13.19 50.75 -15.51
CA ASP A 2 -12.52 50.49 -14.24
C ASP A 2 -11.66 49.23 -14.34
N VAL A 3 -10.35 49.41 -14.17
CA VAL A 3 -9.38 48.32 -14.08
C VAL A 3 -9.21 47.99 -12.60
N GLN A 4 -9.71 46.83 -12.17
CA GLN A 4 -9.46 46.30 -10.84
C GLN A 4 -7.95 46.01 -10.67
N PRO A 5 -7.31 46.39 -9.55
CA PRO A 5 -5.91 46.04 -9.32
C PRO A 5 -5.77 44.53 -9.07
N PHE A 6 -4.71 43.97 -9.65
CA PHE A 6 -4.30 42.58 -9.49
C PHE A 6 -4.00 42.32 -8.00
N ARG A 7 -4.66 41.32 -7.38
CA ARG A 7 -4.37 40.92 -6.00
C ARG A 7 -3.01 40.23 -5.96
N GLU A 8 -2.03 40.86 -5.33
CA GLU A 8 -0.66 40.34 -5.11
C GLU A 8 -0.55 39.20 -4.07
N ASP A 9 -1.67 38.56 -3.69
CA ASP A 9 -1.69 37.53 -2.65
C ASP A 9 -1.50 36.08 -3.15
N ILE A 10 -1.22 35.87 -4.45
CA ILE A 10 -1.18 34.51 -5.04
C ILE A 10 0.21 33.86 -5.02
N MET A 11 1.29 34.59 -4.76
CA MET A 11 2.61 33.98 -4.55
C MET A 11 3.42 34.78 -3.55
N ARG A 12 3.24 34.49 -2.25
CA ARG A 12 4.35 34.64 -1.32
C ARG A 12 5.18 33.36 -1.40
N PRO A 13 6.48 33.44 -1.72
CA PRO A 13 7.35 32.30 -1.52
C PRO A 13 7.41 32.08 -0.01
N THR A 14 6.87 30.96 0.45
CA THR A 14 7.18 30.47 1.80
C THR A 14 8.66 30.12 1.78
N THR A 15 9.49 31.06 2.21
CA THR A 15 10.86 30.80 2.66
C THR A 15 10.75 29.99 3.94
N ASP A 16 10.49 28.70 3.78
CA ASP A 16 10.70 27.72 4.83
C ASP A 16 11.59 26.63 4.23
N GLU A 17 12.90 26.87 4.33
CA GLU A 17 13.97 26.00 3.84
C GLU A 17 14.08 24.68 4.65
N ASP A 18 13.16 24.42 5.58
CA ASP A 18 13.19 23.26 6.47
C ASP A 18 11.94 22.36 6.43
N THR A 19 10.96 22.64 5.56
CA THR A 19 9.87 21.68 5.37
C THR A 19 10.35 20.58 4.42
N ASN A 20 10.85 19.49 4.99
CA ASN A 20 10.87 18.21 4.32
C ASN A 20 9.43 17.96 3.83
N HIS A 21 9.16 18.23 2.54
CA HIS A 21 7.89 17.93 1.89
C HIS A 21 7.78 16.41 1.79
N ALA A 22 7.61 15.74 2.93
CA ALA A 22 6.99 14.45 2.95
C ALA A 22 5.67 14.65 2.21
N PHE A 23 5.56 14.03 1.04
CA PHE A 23 4.31 13.97 0.30
C PHE A 23 3.30 13.29 1.23
N VAL A 24 2.56 14.08 2.01
CA VAL A 24 1.49 13.58 2.86
C VAL A 24 0.34 13.27 1.91
N PHE A 25 0.26 12.01 1.48
CA PHE A 25 -0.88 11.52 0.73
C PHE A 25 -2.08 11.45 1.67
N PRO A 26 -3.10 12.33 1.55
CA PRO A 26 -4.20 12.36 2.49
C PRO A 26 -4.91 11.00 2.53
N GLY A 27 -5.06 10.43 3.71
CA GLY A 27 -5.65 9.10 3.90
C GLY A 27 -4.67 7.93 3.78
N TRP A 28 -3.36 8.18 3.58
CA TRP A 28 -2.32 7.15 3.55
C TRP A 28 -2.21 6.38 4.87
N GLU A 29 -2.11 7.08 6.01
CA GLU A 29 -2.00 6.43 7.33
C GLU A 29 -3.18 5.51 7.62
N ARG A 30 -4.39 5.98 7.29
CA ARG A 30 -5.61 5.18 7.41
C ARG A 30 -5.58 3.97 6.49
N LEU A 31 -5.14 4.13 5.23
CA LEU A 31 -4.97 3.02 4.30
C LEU A 31 -3.98 1.99 4.83
N MET A 32 -2.82 2.42 5.34
CA MET A 32 -1.82 1.50 5.89
C MET A 32 -2.33 0.77 7.13
N THR A 33 -3.09 1.45 7.99
CA THR A 33 -3.75 0.84 9.15
C THR A 33 -4.77 -0.22 8.74
N ASP A 34 -5.66 0.13 7.80
CA ASP A 34 -6.68 -0.80 7.30
C ASP A 34 -6.03 -1.97 6.53
N LEU A 35 -4.96 -1.73 5.77
CA LEU A 35 -4.16 -2.75 5.10
C LEU A 35 -3.52 -3.72 6.11
N ALA A 36 -2.90 -3.22 7.17
CA ALA A 36 -2.30 -4.06 8.20
C ALA A 36 -3.35 -4.97 8.87
N ALA A 37 -4.56 -4.46 9.13
CA ALA A 37 -5.66 -5.24 9.66
C ALA A 37 -6.14 -6.32 8.68
N VAL A 38 -6.30 -5.97 7.41
CA VAL A 38 -6.66 -6.91 6.33
C VAL A 38 -5.59 -8.00 6.16
N ALA A 39 -4.31 -7.63 6.17
CA ALA A 39 -3.20 -8.56 6.07
C ALA A 39 -3.19 -9.56 7.24
N ALA A 40 -3.37 -9.07 8.47
CA ALA A 40 -3.48 -9.93 9.64
C ALA A 40 -4.65 -10.91 9.53
N SER A 41 -5.84 -10.46 9.14
CA SER A 41 -7.02 -11.31 8.93
C SER A 41 -6.76 -12.39 7.88
N LEU A 42 -6.25 -12.00 6.70
CA LEU A 42 -6.01 -12.93 5.60
C LEU A 42 -4.95 -13.98 5.95
N ILE A 43 -3.89 -13.59 6.64
CA ILE A 43 -2.87 -14.55 7.09
C ILE A 43 -3.43 -15.49 8.15
N ASP A 44 -4.21 -14.99 9.11
CA ASP A 44 -4.81 -15.82 10.17
C ASP A 44 -5.82 -16.84 9.59
N GLU A 45 -6.65 -16.42 8.62
CA GLU A 45 -7.57 -17.30 7.87
C GLU A 45 -6.86 -18.54 7.27
N HIS A 46 -5.58 -18.40 6.89
CA HIS A 46 -4.80 -19.45 6.22
C HIS A 46 -3.68 -20.01 7.10
N ARG A 47 -3.69 -19.67 8.40
CA ARG A 47 -2.61 -20.04 9.34
C ARG A 47 -2.31 -21.52 9.32
N GLN A 48 -3.34 -22.37 9.32
CA GLN A 48 -3.17 -23.83 9.26
C GLN A 48 -2.62 -24.31 7.92
N SER A 49 -2.97 -23.65 6.81
CA SER A 49 -2.45 -23.98 5.47
C SER A 49 -0.97 -23.60 5.32
N TYR A 50 -0.49 -22.63 6.10
CA TYR A 50 0.88 -22.13 6.07
C TYR A 50 1.77 -22.75 7.14
N ALA A 51 1.21 -23.47 8.12
CA ALA A 51 1.97 -24.05 9.21
C ALA A 51 3.09 -24.97 8.69
N GLY A 52 4.34 -24.61 9.03
CA GLY A 52 5.54 -25.36 8.61
C GLY A 52 5.88 -25.25 7.13
N ARG A 53 5.27 -24.33 6.38
CA ARG A 53 5.53 -24.10 4.95
C ARG A 53 5.98 -22.65 4.73
N PRO A 54 6.94 -22.40 3.83
CA PRO A 54 7.28 -21.04 3.46
C PRO A 54 6.13 -20.38 2.70
N LEU A 55 5.97 -19.07 2.87
CA LEU A 55 5.09 -18.29 2.01
C LEU A 55 5.72 -18.21 0.61
N THR A 56 4.99 -18.60 -0.43
CA THR A 56 5.51 -18.57 -1.81
C THR A 56 5.13 -17.28 -2.53
N TRP A 57 5.83 -16.97 -3.61
CA TRP A 57 5.49 -15.84 -4.47
C TRP A 57 4.07 -15.91 -5.01
N ARG A 58 3.62 -17.09 -5.48
CA ARG A 58 2.25 -17.30 -5.96
C ARG A 58 1.21 -17.01 -4.88
N MET A 59 1.45 -17.48 -3.66
CA MET A 59 0.55 -17.22 -2.53
C MET A 59 0.49 -15.73 -2.20
N LEU A 60 1.61 -15.00 -2.27
CA LEU A 60 1.62 -13.55 -2.08
C LEU A 60 0.81 -12.80 -3.12
N HIS A 61 0.89 -13.17 -4.41
CA HIS A 61 0.05 -12.58 -5.46
C HIS A 61 -1.45 -12.81 -5.21
N ASP A 62 -1.82 -14.03 -4.81
CA ASP A 62 -3.21 -14.35 -4.49
C ASP A 62 -3.72 -13.56 -3.28
N LEU A 63 -2.92 -13.48 -2.23
CA LEU A 63 -3.24 -12.71 -1.02
C LEU A 63 -3.31 -11.20 -1.31
N GLU A 64 -2.41 -10.66 -2.13
CA GLU A 64 -2.44 -9.25 -2.53
C GLU A 64 -3.74 -8.92 -3.27
N ASN A 65 -4.13 -9.73 -4.25
CA ASN A 65 -5.37 -9.52 -4.99
C ASN A 65 -6.59 -9.51 -4.06
N ARG A 66 -6.60 -10.39 -3.05
CA ARG A 66 -7.66 -10.44 -2.03
C ARG A 66 -7.63 -9.22 -1.11
N ALA A 67 -6.45 -8.80 -0.65
CA ALA A 67 -6.30 -7.63 0.21
C ALA A 67 -6.81 -6.36 -0.49
N ILE A 68 -6.40 -6.16 -1.75
CA ILE A 68 -6.89 -5.04 -2.58
C ILE A 68 -8.40 -5.13 -2.78
N ALA A 69 -8.97 -6.32 -3.03
CA ALA A 69 -10.41 -6.48 -3.20
C ALA A 69 -11.20 -6.14 -1.91
N GLN A 70 -10.71 -6.55 -0.74
CA GLN A 70 -11.33 -6.19 0.55
C GLN A 70 -11.28 -4.68 0.81
N LEU A 71 -10.11 -4.05 0.58
CA LEU A 71 -9.94 -2.61 0.74
C LEU A 71 -10.85 -1.82 -0.22
N LYS A 72 -10.99 -2.28 -1.48
CA LYS A 72 -11.94 -1.71 -2.45
C LYS A 72 -13.39 -1.82 -2.00
N THR A 73 -13.77 -2.97 -1.45
CA THR A 73 -15.15 -3.25 -0.99
C THR A 73 -15.55 -2.33 0.15
N SER A 74 -14.60 -1.94 1.01
CA SER A 74 -14.86 -1.00 2.12
C SER A 74 -15.28 0.40 1.66
N ARG A 75 -14.94 0.80 0.43
CA ARG A 75 -15.12 2.17 -0.13
C ARG A 75 -14.55 3.31 0.74
N LYS A 76 -13.65 3.01 1.70
CA LYS A 76 -13.03 3.99 2.60
C LYS A 76 -11.84 4.73 2.00
N HIS A 77 -11.27 4.20 0.91
CA HIS A 77 -10.02 4.67 0.33
C HIS A 77 -10.20 5.11 -1.12
N ALA A 78 -9.48 6.17 -1.51
CA ALA A 78 -9.47 6.64 -2.88
C ALA A 78 -8.89 5.58 -3.82
N PRO A 79 -9.48 5.36 -5.02
CA PRO A 79 -8.97 4.39 -5.99
C PRO A 79 -7.49 4.60 -6.34
N THR A 80 -7.03 5.86 -6.40
CA THR A 80 -5.63 6.21 -6.68
C THR A 80 -4.67 5.69 -5.61
N LEU A 81 -5.04 5.77 -4.33
CA LEU A 81 -4.20 5.24 -3.25
C LEU A 81 -4.10 3.72 -3.32
N LEU A 82 -5.21 3.04 -3.64
CA LEU A 82 -5.22 1.59 -3.84
C LEU A 82 -4.41 1.15 -5.05
N HIS A 83 -4.33 1.99 -6.09
CA HIS A 83 -3.48 1.75 -7.25
C HIS A 83 -2.00 1.88 -6.90
N LEU A 84 -1.61 2.85 -6.09
CA LEU A 84 -0.23 3.09 -5.68
C LEU A 84 0.38 1.94 -4.86
N ILE A 85 -0.41 1.29 -4.01
CA ILE A 85 0.11 0.22 -3.13
C ILE A 85 0.11 -1.16 -3.78
N ARG A 86 -0.64 -1.34 -4.87
CA ARG A 86 -0.73 -2.61 -5.57
C ARG A 86 0.52 -2.82 -6.41
N ASN A 87 1.02 -4.04 -6.45
CA ASN A 87 1.99 -4.45 -7.46
C ASN A 87 1.45 -4.19 -8.88
N ASP A 88 2.24 -3.50 -9.69
CA ASP A 88 2.00 -3.38 -11.13
C ASP A 88 2.90 -4.39 -11.86
N PRO A 89 2.32 -5.47 -12.43
CA PRO A 89 3.09 -6.48 -13.16
C PRO A 89 3.84 -5.92 -14.38
N GLY A 90 3.41 -4.77 -14.92
CA GLY A 90 4.07 -4.10 -16.04
C GLY A 90 5.30 -3.27 -15.63
N VAL A 91 5.43 -2.95 -14.34
CA VAL A 91 6.52 -2.15 -13.79
C VAL A 91 7.51 -3.02 -13.00
N PHE A 92 6.99 -3.93 -12.18
CA PHE A 92 7.81 -4.80 -11.34
C PHE A 92 7.55 -6.26 -11.69
N ALA A 93 8.58 -6.91 -12.25
CA ALA A 93 8.53 -8.31 -12.68
C ALA A 93 8.76 -9.28 -11.50
N TYR A 94 7.92 -9.21 -10.47
CA TYR A 94 7.99 -10.15 -9.35
C TYR A 94 7.68 -11.58 -9.81
N PRO A 95 8.37 -12.61 -9.28
CA PRO A 95 8.15 -13.99 -9.68
C PRO A 95 6.70 -14.42 -9.48
N VAL A 96 6.18 -15.27 -10.37
CA VAL A 96 4.89 -15.96 -10.21
C VAL A 96 5.18 -17.45 -10.09
N SER A 97 5.65 -17.88 -8.92
CA SER A 97 6.15 -19.24 -8.71
C SER A 97 5.84 -19.78 -7.32
N ASP A 98 5.97 -21.09 -7.15
CA ASP A 98 5.84 -21.76 -5.85
C ASP A 98 7.18 -21.77 -5.07
N ALA A 99 8.19 -21.02 -5.55
CA ALA A 99 9.40 -20.80 -4.78
C ALA A 99 9.10 -19.94 -3.54
N PRO A 100 9.83 -20.14 -2.43
CA PRO A 100 9.75 -19.26 -1.27
C PRO A 100 9.91 -17.79 -1.67
N ALA A 101 9.07 -16.92 -1.13
CA ALA A 101 9.23 -15.49 -1.32
C ALA A 101 10.36 -14.95 -0.45
N ASP A 102 11.17 -14.06 -1.01
CA ASP A 102 12.30 -13.43 -0.33
C ASP A 102 12.60 -12.04 -0.94
N GLY A 103 13.43 -11.25 -0.24
CA GLY A 103 13.89 -9.95 -0.74
C GLY A 103 12.89 -8.80 -0.61
N ALA A 104 13.08 -7.77 -1.44
CA ALA A 104 12.26 -6.56 -1.43
C ALA A 104 10.90 -6.81 -2.09
N MET A 105 9.82 -6.35 -1.46
CA MET A 105 8.44 -6.66 -1.87
C MET A 105 7.61 -5.37 -2.07
N PRO A 106 6.57 -5.40 -2.92
CA PRO A 106 5.55 -4.35 -2.98
C PRO A 106 4.88 -4.14 -1.62
N VAL A 107 4.33 -2.95 -1.40
CA VAL A 107 3.76 -2.54 -0.11
C VAL A 107 2.77 -3.56 0.45
N VAL A 108 1.80 -4.02 -0.36
CA VAL A 108 0.79 -4.99 0.11
C VAL A 108 1.42 -6.34 0.46
N MET A 109 2.33 -6.84 -0.38
CA MET A 109 3.03 -8.10 -0.13
C MET A 109 3.94 -8.03 1.11
N ALA A 110 4.59 -6.88 1.33
CA ALA A 110 5.42 -6.64 2.50
C ALA A 110 4.60 -6.68 3.80
N GLU A 111 3.40 -6.10 3.80
CA GLU A 111 2.49 -6.17 4.96
C GLU A 111 1.99 -7.61 5.22
N LEU A 112 1.64 -8.35 4.15
CA LEU A 112 1.27 -9.77 4.25
C LEU A 112 2.42 -10.63 4.79
N TRP A 113 3.62 -10.42 4.28
CA TRP A 113 4.84 -11.08 4.75
C TRP A 113 5.13 -10.75 6.22
N SER A 114 4.99 -9.48 6.61
CA SER A 114 5.14 -9.01 7.98
C SER A 114 4.11 -9.65 8.93
N ALA A 115 2.85 -9.78 8.51
CA ALA A 115 1.83 -10.50 9.25
C ALA A 115 2.16 -11.99 9.39
N TRP A 116 2.62 -12.66 8.33
CA TRP A 116 3.02 -14.07 8.39
C TRP A 116 4.18 -14.34 9.35
N ARG A 117 5.24 -13.50 9.31
CA ARG A 117 6.40 -13.58 10.21
C ARG A 117 6.08 -13.34 11.69
N ARG A 118 4.95 -12.71 12.01
CA ARG A 118 4.52 -12.53 13.41
C ARG A 118 3.85 -13.78 14.00
N LEU A 119 3.44 -14.73 13.15
CA LEU A 119 2.75 -15.94 13.56
C LEU A 119 3.64 -17.20 13.56
N HIS A 120 4.81 -17.15 12.93
CA HIS A 120 5.75 -18.27 12.71
C HIS A 120 7.18 -17.81 12.99
#